data_AF-A0A0F2SG30-F1
#
_entry.id   AF-A0A0F2SG30-F1
#
_cell.length_a   1.000
_cell.length_b   1.000
_cell.length_c   1.000
_cell.angle_alpha   90.00
_cell.angle_beta   90.00
_cell.angle_gamma   90.00
#
_symmetry.space_group_name_H-M   'P 1'
#
loop_
_entity.id
_entity.type
_entity.pdbx_description
1 polymer ?
#
loop_
_entity_poly.entity_id
_entity_poly.type
_entity_poly.pdbx_seq_one_letter_code
_entity_poly.pdbx_strand_id
1 'polypeptide(L)'
;MRKKGLVLILLVIGLLVTSGFILQSYKSFKVQEGFVPLPLSFDPYNSNSSYNWNGSVVSIQSGFIKGEIKENGNEESLLLRSLSPTPTITIKSGKEKSYRLRLENISPSKIETRDGLENLKVIDPHTISFTVDLKVNQVKTINFTLRTRGNPEVVILGDNRNGYGTFTQIINQVNGINPAFVIDNGDLVYGGEPNRYRLFYETVSKLQVPLYTTLGNHDIRENGREIYTQLFGPPYYSFDYLNNHYVFLDSSRGWKEKRAIPDEEYQWLETDLQHAQGKRIFVISHIPPTDPRSNITPNTYPELGQTQKTSF
;
A
#
# COMPACT_ATOMS: atom_id res chain seq x y z
N MET A 1 22.19 -50.31 7.33
CA MET A 1 22.60 -49.06 6.63
C MET A 1 21.62 -48.55 5.57
N ARG A 2 20.82 -49.40 4.87
CA ARG A 2 19.91 -48.97 3.77
C ARG A 2 18.74 -48.04 4.15
N LYS A 3 18.15 -48.16 5.35
CA LYS A 3 16.98 -47.34 5.75
C LYS A 3 17.31 -45.84 5.98
N LYS A 4 18.53 -45.51 6.45
CA LYS A 4 18.94 -44.11 6.70
C LYS A 4 19.13 -43.32 5.40
N GLY A 5 19.63 -43.97 4.34
CA GLY A 5 19.78 -43.34 3.01
C GLY A 5 18.43 -43.03 2.35
N LEU A 6 17.45 -43.93 2.49
CA LEU A 6 16.10 -43.72 1.94
C LEU A 6 15.37 -42.53 2.62
N VAL A 7 15.51 -42.41 3.95
CA VAL A 7 14.93 -41.28 4.71
C VAL A 7 15.59 -39.96 4.30
N LEU A 8 16.91 -39.94 4.10
CA LEU A 8 17.62 -38.74 3.65
C LEU A 8 17.20 -38.32 2.23
N ILE A 9 17.03 -39.28 1.32
CA ILE A 9 16.56 -39.02 -0.06
C ILE A 9 15.12 -38.47 -0.04
N LEU A 10 14.22 -39.06 0.74
CA LEU A 10 12.84 -38.57 0.87
C LEU A 10 12.77 -37.17 1.49
N LEU A 11 13.63 -36.85 2.45
CA LEU A 11 13.73 -35.50 3.02
C LEU A 11 14.23 -34.48 1.99
N VAL A 12 15.26 -34.82 1.20
CA VAL A 12 15.79 -33.95 0.15
C VAL A 12 14.75 -33.73 -0.97
N ILE A 13 14.07 -34.79 -1.41
CA ILE A 13 12.98 -34.67 -2.40
C ILE A 13 11.83 -33.83 -1.82
N GLY A 14 11.44 -34.05 -0.57
CA GLY A 14 10.44 -33.25 0.12
C GLY A 14 10.80 -31.76 0.15
N LEU A 15 12.06 -31.43 0.48
CA LEU A 15 12.59 -30.06 0.49
C LEU A 15 12.64 -29.43 -0.91
N LEU A 16 12.98 -30.20 -1.94
CA LEU A 16 13.01 -29.71 -3.33
C LEU A 16 11.60 -29.48 -3.89
N VAL A 17 10.64 -30.35 -3.55
CA VAL A 17 9.23 -30.21 -3.94
C VAL A 17 8.60 -29.02 -3.22
N THR A 18 8.83 -28.84 -1.92
CA THR A 18 8.33 -27.67 -1.19
C THR A 18 8.99 -26.38 -1.68
N SER A 19 10.31 -26.37 -1.90
CA SER A 19 11.01 -25.22 -2.47
C SER A 19 10.52 -24.89 -3.88
N GLY A 20 10.31 -25.91 -4.72
CA GLY A 20 9.74 -25.77 -6.06
C GLY A 20 8.31 -25.25 -6.04
N PHE A 21 7.48 -25.71 -5.10
CA PHE A 21 6.11 -25.22 -4.91
C PHE A 21 6.07 -23.78 -4.37
N ILE A 22 6.99 -23.41 -3.48
CA ILE A 22 7.13 -22.04 -2.97
C ILE A 22 7.60 -21.11 -4.10
N LEU A 23 8.62 -21.51 -4.87
CA LEU A 23 9.09 -20.79 -6.05
C LEU A 23 8.01 -20.66 -7.11
N GLN A 24 7.23 -21.72 -7.36
CA GLN A 24 6.11 -21.68 -8.29
C GLN A 24 5.00 -20.78 -7.75
N SER A 25 4.65 -20.84 -6.47
CA SER A 25 3.65 -19.95 -5.87
C SER A 25 4.08 -18.49 -5.93
N TYR A 26 5.37 -18.20 -5.69
CA TYR A 26 5.97 -16.87 -5.84
C TYR A 26 5.93 -16.39 -7.30
N LYS A 27 6.27 -17.26 -8.26
CA LYS A 27 6.21 -16.95 -9.70
C LYS A 27 4.79 -16.92 -10.27
N SER A 28 3.82 -17.56 -9.62
CA SER A 28 2.44 -17.74 -10.12
C SER A 28 1.44 -16.81 -9.48
N PHE A 29 1.79 -16.06 -8.42
CA PHE A 29 0.95 -14.98 -7.94
C PHE A 29 0.95 -13.84 -8.97
N LYS A 30 0.01 -13.92 -9.91
CA LYS A 30 -0.25 -12.86 -10.88
C LYS A 30 -1.43 -12.05 -10.36
N VAL A 31 -1.17 -10.77 -10.04
CA VAL A 31 -2.23 -9.79 -9.68
C VAL A 31 -3.35 -9.82 -10.72
N GLN A 32 -2.97 -9.92 -12.00
CA GLN A 32 -3.85 -10.22 -13.13
C GLN A 32 -3.02 -10.68 -14.34
N GLU A 33 -3.69 -11.16 -15.39
CA GLU A 33 -3.05 -11.50 -16.66
C GLU A 33 -2.41 -10.26 -17.32
N GLY A 34 -1.29 -10.44 -18.01
CA GLY A 34 -0.56 -9.37 -18.71
C GLY A 34 0.16 -8.36 -17.80
N PHE A 35 0.04 -8.46 -16.47
CA PHE A 35 0.70 -7.54 -15.54
C PHE A 35 2.22 -7.76 -15.47
N VAL A 36 2.96 -6.66 -15.59
CA VAL A 36 4.41 -6.58 -15.43
C VAL A 36 4.71 -5.57 -14.33
N PRO A 37 5.21 -5.99 -13.15
CA PRO A 37 5.49 -5.07 -12.06
C PRO A 37 6.66 -4.15 -12.41
N LEU A 38 6.59 -2.91 -11.95
CA LEU A 38 7.71 -1.97 -11.97
C LEU A 38 8.34 -1.90 -10.57
N PRO A 39 9.66 -1.66 -10.46
CA PRO A 39 10.27 -1.35 -9.17
C PRO A 39 9.55 -0.16 -8.53
N LEU A 40 9.30 -0.24 -7.21
CA LEU A 40 8.71 0.88 -6.49
C LEU A 40 9.62 2.11 -6.62
N SER A 41 9.07 3.18 -7.17
CA SER A 41 9.67 4.51 -7.17
C SER A 41 8.69 5.45 -6.48
N PHE A 42 9.00 5.87 -5.25
CA PHE A 42 8.16 6.75 -4.46
C PHE A 42 9.05 7.68 -3.65
N ASP A 43 8.79 8.98 -3.75
CA ASP A 43 9.39 10.02 -2.93
C ASP A 43 8.44 10.32 -1.76
N PRO A 44 8.80 9.94 -0.52
CA PRO A 44 7.94 10.14 0.64
C PRO A 44 7.84 11.61 1.05
N TYR A 45 8.84 12.45 0.76
CA TYR A 45 8.82 13.87 1.15
C TYR A 45 7.80 14.69 0.35
N ASN A 46 7.60 14.33 -0.92
CA ASN A 46 6.61 14.97 -1.80
C ASN A 46 5.35 14.11 -2.00
N SER A 47 5.30 12.92 -1.38
CA SER A 47 4.25 11.91 -1.58
C SER A 47 3.98 11.69 -3.08
N ASN A 48 5.01 11.40 -3.88
CA ASN A 48 4.87 11.33 -5.34
C ASN A 48 5.65 10.17 -5.96
N SER A 49 5.15 9.66 -7.08
CA SER A 49 5.79 8.66 -7.93
C SER A 49 5.71 9.09 -9.38
N SER A 50 6.77 8.86 -10.16
CA SER A 50 6.83 9.21 -11.58
C SER A 50 7.45 8.08 -12.39
N TYR A 51 6.95 7.89 -13.62
CA TYR A 51 7.43 6.87 -14.54
C TYR A 51 7.54 7.42 -15.96
N ASN A 52 8.69 7.15 -16.61
CA ASN A 52 8.89 7.44 -18.02
C ASN A 52 8.32 6.30 -18.86
N TRP A 53 7.13 6.52 -19.40
CA TRP A 53 6.42 5.59 -20.23
C TRP A 53 6.63 5.92 -21.71
N ASN A 54 7.71 5.39 -22.27
CA ASN A 54 8.06 5.49 -23.69
C ASN A 54 8.13 6.95 -24.20
N GLY A 55 8.87 7.80 -23.49
CA GLY A 55 9.12 9.21 -23.82
C GLY A 55 8.10 10.18 -23.23
N SER A 56 7.08 9.68 -22.53
CA SER A 56 6.08 10.48 -21.81
C SER A 56 6.22 10.24 -20.32
N VAL A 57 5.94 11.23 -19.49
CA VAL A 57 6.06 11.09 -18.03
C VAL A 57 4.67 11.04 -17.43
N VAL A 58 4.36 9.98 -16.70
CA VAL A 58 3.16 9.88 -15.87
C VAL A 58 3.59 9.98 -14.42
N SER A 59 2.93 10.84 -13.65
CA SER A 59 3.17 11.02 -12.21
C SER A 59 1.88 10.92 -11.43
N ILE A 60 1.97 10.45 -10.19
CA ILE A 60 0.86 10.40 -9.25
C ILE A 60 1.31 10.93 -7.91
N GLN A 61 0.62 11.97 -7.45
CA GLN A 61 0.72 12.47 -6.08
C GLN A 61 -0.22 11.67 -5.18
N SER A 62 0.27 11.35 -3.98
CA SER A 62 -0.34 10.47 -3.00
C SER A 62 -0.74 9.11 -3.59
N GLY A 63 0.21 8.50 -4.30
CA GLY A 63 0.09 7.19 -4.94
C GLY A 63 1.41 6.73 -5.53
N PHE A 64 1.41 5.56 -6.18
CA PHE A 64 2.58 5.06 -6.89
C PHE A 64 2.24 4.34 -8.20
N ILE A 65 3.21 4.34 -9.12
CA ILE A 65 3.12 3.56 -10.36
C ILE A 65 3.50 2.11 -10.04
N LYS A 66 2.54 1.19 -10.20
CA LYS A 66 2.65 -0.20 -9.78
C LYS A 66 3.20 -1.10 -10.88
N GLY A 67 2.85 -0.83 -12.13
CA GLY A 67 3.33 -1.63 -13.26
C GLY A 67 2.63 -1.32 -14.57
N GLU A 68 2.96 -2.10 -15.58
CA GLU A 68 2.31 -2.08 -16.88
C GLU A 68 1.39 -3.30 -17.01
N ILE A 69 0.34 -3.16 -17.81
CA ILE A 69 -0.58 -4.24 -18.16
C ILE A 69 -0.61 -4.35 -19.67
N LYS A 70 -0.15 -5.48 -20.18
CA LYS A 70 -0.34 -5.86 -21.59
C LYS A 70 -1.79 -6.32 -21.77
N GLU A 71 -2.57 -5.54 -22.49
CA GLU A 71 -3.94 -5.89 -22.84
C GLU A 71 -3.95 -6.78 -24.09
N ASN A 72 -5.12 -7.29 -24.48
CA ASN A 72 -5.24 -8.05 -25.73
C ASN A 72 -4.88 -7.16 -26.94
N GLY A 73 -4.00 -7.65 -27.82
CA GLY A 73 -3.47 -6.90 -28.97
C GLY A 73 -2.17 -6.17 -28.63
N ASN A 74 -1.97 -4.99 -29.24
CA ASN A 74 -0.80 -4.10 -29.00
C ASN A 74 -1.12 -2.97 -28.02
N GLU A 75 -2.20 -3.09 -27.24
CA GLU A 75 -2.61 -2.07 -26.27
C GLU A 75 -1.94 -2.31 -24.91
N GLU A 76 -1.52 -1.22 -24.26
CA GLU A 76 -0.88 -1.25 -22.95
C GLU A 76 -1.55 -0.24 -22.02
N SER A 77 -1.79 -0.65 -20.78
CA SER A 77 -2.26 0.24 -19.71
C SER A 77 -1.16 0.44 -18.67
N LEU A 78 -1.04 1.65 -18.13
CA LEU A 78 -0.25 1.87 -16.93
C LEU A 78 -1.13 1.71 -15.69
N LEU A 79 -0.69 0.88 -14.73
CA LEU A 79 -1.37 0.64 -13.46
C LEU A 79 -0.80 1.56 -12.39
N LEU A 80 -1.66 2.36 -11.78
CA LEU A 80 -1.36 3.21 -10.64
C LEU A 80 -2.17 2.72 -9.44
N ARG A 81 -1.56 2.77 -8.25
CA ARG A 81 -2.27 2.52 -6.99
C ARG A 81 -2.29 3.81 -6.17
N SER A 82 -3.47 4.23 -5.74
CA SER A 82 -3.59 5.39 -4.88
C SER A 82 -3.21 5.05 -3.43
N LEU A 83 -2.53 5.99 -2.78
CA LEU A 83 -2.25 6.01 -1.35
C LEU A 83 -3.10 7.07 -0.62
N SER A 84 -4.08 7.67 -1.29
CA SER A 84 -5.02 8.62 -0.68
C SER A 84 -6.42 8.53 -1.29
N PRO A 85 -7.46 9.09 -0.66
CA PRO A 85 -8.80 9.08 -1.24
C PRO A 85 -8.94 10.01 -2.46
N THR A 86 -8.04 10.99 -2.59
CA THR A 86 -8.09 12.08 -3.56
C THR A 86 -6.72 12.29 -4.23
N PRO A 87 -6.21 11.30 -4.99
CA PRO A 87 -4.91 11.44 -5.65
C PRO A 87 -4.95 12.47 -6.78
N THR A 88 -3.77 12.94 -7.19
CA THR A 88 -3.61 13.75 -8.39
C THR A 88 -2.72 13.04 -9.39
N ILE A 89 -3.19 12.92 -10.64
CA ILE A 89 -2.43 12.31 -11.73
C ILE A 89 -2.02 13.39 -12.71
N THR A 90 -0.75 13.42 -13.10
CA THR A 90 -0.20 14.32 -14.10
C THR A 90 0.44 13.53 -15.22
N ILE A 91 0.03 13.78 -16.47
CA ILE A 91 0.64 13.21 -17.66
C ILE A 91 1.29 14.34 -18.46
N LYS A 92 2.59 14.22 -18.69
CA LYS A 92 3.34 15.03 -19.66
C LYS A 92 3.62 14.19 -20.90
N SER A 93 2.91 14.52 -21.97
CA SER A 93 2.95 13.78 -23.23
C SER A 93 4.22 14.07 -24.02
N GLY A 94 4.97 13.02 -24.37
CA GLY A 94 6.10 13.11 -25.32
C GLY A 94 5.69 12.81 -26.76
N LYS A 95 4.50 12.25 -26.98
CA LYS A 95 3.96 11.88 -28.29
C LYS A 95 2.44 11.97 -28.29
N GLU A 96 1.85 12.34 -29.42
CA GLU A 96 0.40 12.34 -29.58
C GLU A 96 -0.14 10.92 -29.53
N LYS A 97 -0.91 10.60 -28.49
CA LYS A 97 -1.57 9.30 -28.32
C LYS A 97 -2.69 9.37 -27.28
N SER A 98 -3.48 8.30 -27.24
CA SER A 98 -4.37 7.99 -26.12
C SER A 98 -3.59 7.27 -25.02
N TYR A 99 -3.58 7.83 -23.81
CA TYR A 99 -2.93 7.25 -22.63
C TYR A 99 -3.94 6.46 -21.82
N ARG A 100 -3.86 5.12 -21.84
CA ARG A 100 -4.72 4.25 -21.03
C ARG A 100 -4.12 4.06 -19.64
N LEU A 101 -4.88 4.43 -18.61
CA LEU A 101 -4.51 4.29 -17.21
C LEU A 101 -5.53 3.41 -16.48
N ARG A 102 -5.03 2.62 -15.53
CA ARG A 102 -5.85 1.97 -14.51
C ARG A 102 -5.47 2.53 -13.15
N LEU A 103 -6.44 3.02 -12.39
CA LEU A 103 -6.24 3.56 -11.05
C LEU A 103 -6.92 2.65 -10.03
N GLU A 104 -6.12 1.99 -9.19
CA GLU A 104 -6.55 1.13 -8.07
C GLU A 104 -6.63 1.92 -6.75
N ASN A 105 -7.32 1.31 -5.79
CA ASN A 105 -7.43 1.76 -4.39
C ASN A 105 -8.16 3.10 -4.23
N ILE A 106 -9.25 3.26 -4.99
CA ILE A 106 -10.14 4.41 -4.96
C ILE A 106 -11.58 3.93 -4.72
N SER A 107 -12.54 4.84 -4.53
CA SER A 107 -13.98 4.49 -4.52
C SER A 107 -14.65 4.99 -5.80
N PRO A 108 -14.77 4.18 -6.87
CA PRO A 108 -15.38 4.61 -8.13
C PRO A 108 -16.78 5.21 -7.97
N SER A 109 -17.59 4.66 -7.05
CA SER A 109 -18.94 5.14 -6.74
C SER A 109 -18.98 6.51 -6.05
N LYS A 110 -17.86 6.96 -5.48
CA LYS A 110 -17.72 8.23 -4.75
C LYS A 110 -16.93 9.28 -5.53
N ILE A 111 -16.27 8.94 -6.64
CA ILE A 111 -15.48 9.90 -7.44
C ILE A 111 -16.40 10.89 -8.17
N GLU A 112 -16.12 12.19 -8.01
CA GLU A 112 -16.83 13.27 -8.72
C GLU A 112 -16.10 13.72 -9.98
N THR A 113 -14.80 13.47 -10.08
CA THR A 113 -13.99 13.88 -11.23
C THR A 113 -14.50 13.23 -12.53
N ARG A 114 -14.80 14.06 -13.52
CA ARG A 114 -15.24 13.64 -14.88
C ARG A 114 -14.41 14.24 -16.00
N ASP A 115 -13.84 15.42 -15.79
CA ASP A 115 -13.11 16.12 -16.84
C ASP A 115 -11.82 15.40 -17.26
N GLY A 116 -11.67 15.16 -18.56
CA GLY A 116 -10.48 14.53 -19.15
C GLY A 116 -10.35 13.02 -18.90
N LEU A 117 -11.41 12.36 -18.44
CA LEU A 117 -11.48 10.90 -18.28
C LEU A 117 -12.31 10.29 -19.42
N GLU A 118 -11.69 10.06 -20.57
CA GLU A 118 -12.34 9.42 -21.71
C GLU A 118 -12.47 7.90 -21.48
N ASN A 119 -13.48 7.27 -22.08
CA ASN A 119 -13.71 5.81 -22.00
C ASN A 119 -13.67 5.24 -20.57
N LEU A 120 -14.10 6.01 -19.57
CA LEU A 120 -14.09 5.62 -18.16
C LEU A 120 -14.95 4.36 -17.92
N LYS A 121 -14.33 3.33 -17.33
CA LYS A 121 -14.95 2.05 -16.95
C LYS A 121 -14.59 1.72 -15.51
N VAL A 122 -15.58 1.26 -14.74
CA VAL A 122 -15.34 0.63 -13.45
C VAL A 122 -14.97 -0.83 -13.71
N ILE A 123 -13.78 -1.25 -13.26
CA ILE A 123 -13.26 -2.61 -13.46
C ILE A 123 -13.71 -3.50 -12.31
N ASP A 124 -13.60 -2.99 -11.09
CA ASP A 124 -13.98 -3.64 -9.85
C ASP A 124 -14.38 -2.55 -8.82
N PRO A 125 -14.82 -2.91 -7.60
CA PRO A 125 -15.26 -1.94 -6.60
C PRO A 125 -14.23 -0.88 -6.18
N HIS A 126 -12.94 -1.06 -6.47
CA HIS A 126 -11.86 -0.14 -6.09
C HIS A 126 -10.94 0.27 -7.25
N THR A 127 -11.32 -0.02 -8.49
CA THR A 127 -10.49 0.22 -9.66
C THR A 127 -11.29 0.79 -10.83
N ILE A 128 -10.76 1.83 -11.46
CA ILE A 128 -11.25 2.36 -12.73
C ILE A 128 -10.19 2.22 -13.83
N SER A 129 -10.65 2.14 -15.08
CA SER A 129 -9.84 2.26 -16.28
C SER A 129 -10.35 3.44 -17.10
N PHE A 130 -9.47 4.26 -17.65
CA PHE A 130 -9.83 5.41 -18.49
C PHE A 130 -8.69 5.74 -19.45
N THR A 131 -9.00 6.55 -20.44
CA THR A 131 -8.04 7.09 -21.40
C THR A 131 -7.94 8.60 -21.29
N VAL A 132 -6.76 9.13 -21.59
CA VAL A 132 -6.51 10.57 -21.69
C VAL A 132 -5.86 10.84 -23.03
N ASP A 133 -6.52 11.59 -23.90
CA ASP A 133 -6.00 11.93 -25.23
C ASP A 133 -5.17 13.21 -25.14
N LEU A 134 -3.89 13.13 -25.52
CA LEU A 134 -2.98 14.27 -25.43
C LEU A 134 -2.14 14.42 -26.69
N LYS A 135 -1.95 15.67 -27.11
CA LYS A 135 -1.00 16.05 -28.17
C LYS A 135 0.44 16.01 -27.64
N VAL A 136 1.42 16.09 -28.55
CA VAL A 136 2.84 16.22 -28.20
C VAL A 136 3.05 17.44 -27.28
N ASN A 137 3.87 17.30 -26.23
CA ASN A 137 4.19 18.33 -25.23
C ASN A 137 3.02 18.83 -24.38
N GLN A 138 1.82 18.28 -24.54
CA GLN A 138 0.69 18.64 -23.69
C GLN A 138 0.87 18.06 -22.28
N VAL A 139 0.48 18.84 -21.28
CA VAL A 139 0.38 18.40 -19.89
C VAL A 139 -1.08 18.38 -19.50
N LYS A 140 -1.55 17.27 -18.91
CA LYS A 140 -2.87 17.18 -18.28
C LYS A 140 -2.70 16.78 -16.83
N THR A 141 -3.34 17.53 -15.96
CA THR A 141 -3.46 17.23 -14.53
C THR A 141 -4.91 16.86 -14.24
N ILE A 142 -5.11 15.78 -13.51
CA ILE A 142 -6.40 15.23 -13.12
C ILE A 142 -6.41 15.15 -11.60
N ASN A 143 -7.21 16.01 -10.98
CA ASN A 143 -7.41 16.00 -9.53
C ASN A 143 -8.62 15.09 -9.22
N PHE A 144 -8.41 14.01 -8.49
CA PHE A 144 -9.50 13.14 -8.06
C PHE A 144 -10.15 13.74 -6.81
N THR A 145 -11.47 13.92 -6.88
CA THR A 145 -12.28 14.44 -5.78
C THR A 145 -13.36 13.43 -5.40
N LEU A 146 -13.72 13.41 -4.13
CA LEU A 146 -14.76 12.52 -3.62
C LEU A 146 -16.02 13.31 -3.24
N ARG A 147 -17.16 12.74 -3.61
CA ARG A 147 -18.47 13.15 -3.12
C ARG A 147 -18.54 12.83 -1.64
N THR A 148 -18.49 13.85 -0.81
CA THR A 148 -18.73 13.71 0.63
C THR A 148 -20.21 13.93 0.92
N ARG A 149 -20.85 13.00 1.63
CA ARG A 149 -22.16 13.19 2.24
C ARG A 149 -21.98 13.20 3.75
N GLY A 150 -22.25 14.33 4.39
CA GLY A 150 -22.06 14.47 5.84
C GLY A 150 -20.60 14.32 6.26
N ASN A 151 -20.38 13.83 7.47
CA ASN A 151 -19.04 13.57 8.00
C ASN A 151 -18.55 12.19 7.54
N PRO A 152 -17.49 12.09 6.73
CA PRO A 152 -16.99 10.81 6.27
C PRO A 152 -16.43 9.98 7.44
N GLU A 153 -16.91 8.76 7.58
CA GLU A 153 -16.38 7.79 8.54
C GLU A 153 -15.08 7.17 8.03
N VAL A 154 -14.17 6.86 8.95
CA VAL A 154 -12.96 6.10 8.69
C VAL A 154 -12.96 4.91 9.64
N VAL A 155 -12.78 3.70 9.10
CA VAL A 155 -12.65 2.49 9.91
C VAL A 155 -11.18 2.11 10.03
N ILE A 156 -10.73 1.81 11.24
CA ILE A 156 -9.39 1.29 11.52
C ILE A 156 -9.51 -0.12 12.07
N LEU A 157 -8.75 -1.05 11.51
CA LEU A 157 -8.67 -2.46 11.90
C LEU A 157 -7.20 -2.95 11.80
N GLY A 158 -6.94 -4.19 12.20
CA GLY A 158 -5.68 -4.89 11.93
C GLY A 158 -5.50 -6.14 12.78
N ASP A 159 -4.28 -6.66 12.87
CA ASP A 159 -3.96 -7.98 13.48
C ASP A 159 -4.77 -9.15 12.86
N ASN A 160 -5.03 -9.10 11.55
CA ASN A 160 -5.87 -10.08 10.86
C ASN A 160 -5.24 -11.48 10.84
N ARG A 161 -3.93 -11.54 10.56
CA ARG A 161 -3.09 -12.75 10.56
C ARG A 161 -3.71 -13.95 9.83
N ASN A 162 -4.13 -14.98 10.55
CA ASN A 162 -4.75 -16.21 10.03
C ASN A 162 -6.26 -16.29 10.36
N GLY A 163 -6.86 -15.21 10.85
CA GLY A 163 -8.26 -15.10 11.22
C GLY A 163 -9.22 -14.92 10.04
N TYR A 164 -8.98 -15.60 8.91
CA TYR A 164 -9.66 -15.33 7.63
C TYR A 164 -11.20 -15.31 7.71
N GLY A 165 -11.80 -16.20 8.52
CA GLY A 165 -13.25 -16.26 8.73
C GLY A 165 -13.80 -15.02 9.43
N THR A 166 -13.18 -14.63 10.55
CA THR A 166 -13.53 -13.40 11.29
C THR A 166 -13.27 -12.16 10.43
N PHE A 167 -12.12 -12.10 9.76
CA PHE A 167 -11.77 -10.98 8.90
C PHE A 167 -12.79 -10.82 7.77
N THR A 168 -13.23 -11.90 7.12
CA THR A 168 -14.32 -11.86 6.11
C THR A 168 -15.61 -11.27 6.67
N GLN A 169 -15.99 -11.60 7.90
CA GLN A 169 -17.18 -11.01 8.55
C GLN A 169 -16.99 -9.51 8.83
N ILE A 170 -15.79 -9.09 9.25
CA ILE A 170 -15.45 -7.68 9.44
C ILE A 170 -15.57 -6.93 8.11
N ILE A 171 -15.01 -7.47 7.01
CA ILE A 171 -15.13 -6.87 5.67
C ILE A 171 -16.61 -6.68 5.28
N ASN A 172 -17.48 -7.65 5.55
CA ASN A 172 -18.91 -7.52 5.29
C ASN A 172 -19.57 -6.40 6.12
N GLN A 173 -19.20 -6.25 7.39
CA GLN A 173 -19.71 -5.16 8.24
C GLN A 173 -19.21 -3.79 7.76
N VAL A 174 -17.92 -3.69 7.42
CA VAL A 174 -17.32 -2.47 6.86
C VAL A 174 -18.03 -2.04 5.58
N ASN A 175 -18.34 -3.00 4.69
CA ASN A 175 -19.11 -2.72 3.48
C ASN A 175 -20.52 -2.20 3.79
N GLY A 176 -21.14 -2.65 4.89
CA GLY A 176 -22.42 -2.12 5.38
C GLY A 176 -22.34 -0.71 5.96
N ILE A 177 -21.22 -0.36 6.61
CA ILE A 177 -20.94 1.00 7.11
C ILE A 177 -20.68 1.96 5.93
N ASN A 178 -20.00 1.48 4.88
CA ASN A 178 -19.60 2.27 3.70
C ASN A 178 -18.76 3.52 4.05
N PRO A 179 -17.65 3.38 4.82
CA PRO A 179 -16.81 4.50 5.23
C PRO A 179 -16.12 5.16 4.03
N ALA A 180 -15.51 6.33 4.21
CA ALA A 180 -14.69 6.93 3.14
C ALA A 180 -13.55 6.02 2.71
N PHE A 181 -12.90 5.36 3.69
CA PHE A 181 -11.86 4.36 3.48
C PHE A 181 -11.61 3.56 4.76
N VAL A 182 -10.80 2.52 4.62
CA VAL A 182 -10.34 1.64 5.71
C VAL A 182 -8.84 1.78 5.88
N ILE A 183 -8.40 1.76 7.13
CA ILE A 183 -7.00 1.66 7.54
C ILE A 183 -6.77 0.28 8.16
N ASP A 184 -5.73 -0.41 7.71
CA ASP A 184 -5.21 -1.62 8.35
C ASP A 184 -3.86 -1.32 9.03
N ASN A 185 -3.81 -1.41 10.35
CA ASN A 185 -2.64 -1.01 11.14
C ASN A 185 -1.57 -2.12 11.26
N GLY A 186 -1.58 -3.11 10.37
CA GLY A 186 -0.51 -4.10 10.21
C GLY A 186 -0.81 -5.45 10.84
N ASP A 187 0.14 -6.38 10.66
CA ASP A 187 -0.06 -7.81 10.86
C ASP A 187 -1.22 -8.34 9.98
N LEU A 188 -1.15 -7.92 8.72
CA LEU A 188 -2.05 -8.30 7.64
C LEU A 188 -2.09 -9.82 7.48
N VAL A 189 -0.91 -10.45 7.59
CA VAL A 189 -0.70 -11.89 7.44
C VAL A 189 0.03 -12.47 8.65
N TYR A 190 -0.21 -13.75 8.95
CA TYR A 190 0.48 -14.41 10.07
C TYR A 190 2.00 -14.60 9.83
N GLY A 191 2.42 -14.60 8.57
CA GLY A 191 3.81 -14.61 8.14
C GLY A 191 3.84 -14.21 6.66
N GLY A 192 5.00 -13.81 6.18
CA GLY A 192 5.12 -13.09 4.93
C GLY A 192 5.16 -13.98 3.68
N GLU A 193 4.69 -15.23 3.76
CA GLU A 193 4.70 -16.14 2.63
C GLU A 193 3.69 -15.71 1.55
N PRO A 194 4.01 -15.90 0.24
CA PRO A 194 3.15 -15.46 -0.87
C PRO A 194 1.70 -15.93 -0.79
N ASN A 195 1.47 -17.17 -0.36
CA ASN A 195 0.12 -17.73 -0.27
C ASN A 195 -0.72 -17.04 0.81
N ARG A 196 -0.11 -16.52 1.88
CA ARG A 196 -0.83 -15.79 2.93
C ARG A 196 -1.21 -14.39 2.45
N TYR A 197 -0.30 -13.70 1.78
CA TYR A 197 -0.60 -12.44 1.12
C TYR A 197 -1.66 -12.58 0.04
N ARG A 198 -1.65 -13.67 -0.74
CA ARG A 198 -2.70 -13.98 -1.70
C ARG A 198 -4.08 -14.08 -1.04
N LEU A 199 -4.19 -14.85 0.05
CA LEU A 199 -5.46 -15.00 0.77
C LEU A 199 -5.93 -13.67 1.41
N PHE A 200 -4.99 -12.88 1.95
CA PHE A 200 -5.29 -11.54 2.45
C PHE A 200 -5.81 -10.65 1.32
N TYR A 201 -5.10 -10.58 0.19
CA TYR A 201 -5.46 -9.81 -1.00
C TYR A 201 -6.85 -10.21 -1.55
N GLU A 202 -7.13 -11.51 -1.67
CA GLU A 202 -8.44 -12.06 -2.08
C GLU A 202 -9.57 -11.71 -1.10
N THR A 203 -9.25 -11.48 0.18
CA THR A 203 -10.23 -11.08 1.19
C THR A 203 -10.52 -9.59 1.11
N VAL A 204 -9.48 -8.76 1.02
CA VAL A 204 -9.62 -7.29 0.96
C VAL A 204 -10.12 -6.78 -0.39
N SER A 205 -9.97 -7.55 -1.48
CA SER A 205 -10.56 -7.21 -2.79
C SER A 205 -12.09 -7.17 -2.78
N LYS A 206 -12.72 -7.69 -1.72
CA LYS A 206 -14.18 -7.61 -1.50
C LYS A 206 -14.61 -6.30 -0.83
N LEU A 207 -13.68 -5.47 -0.35
CA LEU A 207 -13.98 -4.14 0.15
C LEU A 207 -14.59 -3.27 -0.96
N GLN A 208 -15.62 -2.51 -0.61
CA GLN A 208 -16.26 -1.55 -1.53
C GLN A 208 -15.62 -0.14 -1.46
N VAL A 209 -14.54 0.00 -0.68
CA VAL A 209 -13.87 1.25 -0.34
C VAL A 209 -12.35 1.02 -0.31
N PRO A 210 -11.52 2.07 -0.48
CA PRO A 210 -10.07 1.98 -0.40
C PRO A 210 -9.56 1.38 0.91
N LEU A 211 -8.42 0.69 0.81
CA LEU A 211 -7.66 0.16 1.93
C LEU A 211 -6.26 0.78 1.94
N TYR A 212 -5.92 1.44 3.04
CA TYR A 212 -4.58 1.94 3.33
C TYR A 212 -3.96 1.13 4.45
N THR A 213 -2.75 0.64 4.25
CA THR A 213 -2.10 -0.30 5.17
C THR A 213 -0.76 0.23 5.66
N THR A 214 -0.32 -0.27 6.81
CA THR A 214 1.10 -0.30 7.20
C THR A 214 1.56 -1.74 7.45
N LEU A 215 2.86 -1.93 7.64
CA LEU A 215 3.49 -3.20 7.99
C LEU A 215 3.50 -3.44 9.50
N GLY A 216 3.15 -4.66 9.89
CA GLY A 216 3.42 -5.24 11.19
C GLY A 216 4.61 -6.20 11.20
N ASN A 217 4.98 -6.68 12.39
CA ASN A 217 6.17 -7.53 12.55
C ASN A 217 5.98 -8.96 12.03
N HIS A 218 4.73 -9.41 11.79
CA HIS A 218 4.47 -10.68 11.11
C HIS A 218 4.59 -10.54 9.59
N ASP A 219 4.24 -9.37 9.04
CA ASP A 219 4.19 -9.11 7.60
C ASP A 219 5.57 -9.20 6.92
N ILE A 220 6.64 -8.87 7.65
CA ILE A 220 8.01 -8.85 7.14
C ILE A 220 8.75 -10.18 7.27
N ARG A 221 8.14 -11.19 7.92
CA ARG A 221 8.75 -12.52 8.04
C ARG A 221 8.83 -13.20 6.68
N GLU A 222 9.70 -14.20 6.52
CA GLU A 222 9.85 -14.94 5.26
C GLU A 222 10.06 -14.03 4.02
N ASN A 223 10.72 -12.89 4.19
CA ASN A 223 10.92 -11.84 3.16
C ASN A 223 9.62 -11.18 2.65
N GLY A 224 8.55 -11.20 3.45
CA GLY A 224 7.24 -10.67 3.08
C GLY A 224 7.19 -9.18 2.79
N ARG A 225 8.20 -8.41 3.23
CA ARG A 225 8.32 -6.98 2.91
C ARG A 225 8.30 -6.71 1.42
N GLU A 226 8.98 -7.51 0.61
CA GLU A 226 8.99 -7.31 -0.85
C GLU A 226 7.61 -7.57 -1.46
N ILE A 227 6.89 -8.58 -0.95
CA ILE A 227 5.55 -8.93 -1.40
C ILE A 227 4.56 -7.83 -1.02
N TYR A 228 4.64 -7.33 0.22
CA TYR A 228 3.88 -6.16 0.66
C TYR A 228 4.13 -4.96 -0.27
N THR A 229 5.39 -4.63 -0.53
CA THR A 229 5.76 -3.48 -1.35
C THR A 229 5.20 -3.57 -2.75
N GLN A 230 5.22 -4.76 -3.36
CA GLN A 230 4.64 -5.00 -4.69
C GLN A 230 3.11 -4.87 -4.70
N LEU A 231 2.44 -5.25 -3.61
CA LEU A 231 0.99 -5.24 -3.51
C LEU A 231 0.41 -3.88 -3.12
N PHE A 232 0.96 -3.29 -2.07
CA PHE A 232 0.37 -2.19 -1.30
C PHE A 232 1.16 -0.88 -1.39
N GLY A 233 2.46 -0.93 -1.70
CA GLY A 233 3.29 0.25 -1.97
C GLY A 233 4.36 0.53 -0.91
N PRO A 234 4.77 1.79 -0.71
CA PRO A 234 5.85 2.15 0.19
C PRO A 234 5.52 1.78 1.65
N PRO A 235 6.55 1.47 2.47
CA PRO A 235 6.35 1.05 3.85
C PRO A 235 5.91 2.20 4.78
N TYR A 236 6.21 3.45 4.42
CA TYR A 236 5.76 4.67 5.10
C TYR A 236 5.37 5.74 4.07
N TYR A 237 4.34 6.52 4.37
CA TYR A 237 3.78 7.57 3.53
C TYR A 237 2.77 8.40 4.32
N SER A 238 2.36 9.54 3.76
CA SER A 238 1.31 10.38 4.33
C SER A 238 0.34 10.87 3.25
N PHE A 239 -0.86 11.24 3.69
CA PHE A 239 -1.82 11.97 2.87
C PHE A 239 -2.75 12.84 3.71
N ASP A 240 -3.31 13.85 3.06
CA ASP A 240 -4.38 14.66 3.61
C ASP A 240 -5.75 14.14 3.17
N TYR A 241 -6.73 14.20 4.07
CA TYR A 241 -8.13 14.06 3.72
C TYR A 241 -8.98 14.96 4.60
N LEU A 242 -9.67 15.92 3.97
CA LEU A 242 -10.32 17.04 4.65
C LEU A 242 -9.31 17.79 5.55
N ASN A 243 -9.67 18.13 6.79
CA ASN A 243 -8.78 18.81 7.74
C ASN A 243 -7.93 17.84 8.58
N ASN A 244 -7.71 16.62 8.07
CA ASN A 244 -6.96 15.58 8.76
C ASN A 244 -5.74 15.17 7.93
N HIS A 245 -4.64 14.91 8.63
CA HIS A 245 -3.39 14.43 8.07
C HIS A 245 -3.13 13.01 8.59
N TYR A 246 -3.01 12.04 7.70
CA TYR A 246 -2.80 10.63 8.03
C TYR A 246 -1.37 10.24 7.70
N VAL A 247 -0.65 9.71 8.68
CA VAL A 247 0.75 9.32 8.59
C VAL A 247 0.86 7.83 8.84
N PHE A 248 1.46 7.09 7.92
CA PHE A 248 1.70 5.65 8.03
C PHE A 248 3.19 5.41 8.25
N LEU A 249 3.53 4.73 9.34
CA LEU A 249 4.90 4.43 9.76
C LEU A 249 5.20 2.94 9.70
N ASP A 250 6.40 2.60 9.26
CA ASP A 250 6.95 1.25 9.22
C ASP A 250 7.65 0.88 10.53
N SER A 251 6.81 0.60 11.51
CA SER A 251 7.24 0.14 12.84
C SER A 251 7.54 -1.36 12.92
N SER A 252 7.46 -2.11 11.81
CA SER A 252 7.48 -3.58 11.78
C SER A 252 8.72 -4.27 12.36
N ARG A 253 9.84 -3.54 12.48
CA ARG A 253 11.08 -4.02 13.12
C ARG A 253 10.88 -4.32 14.62
N GLY A 254 9.91 -3.67 15.24
CA GLY A 254 9.54 -3.88 16.63
C GLY A 254 10.61 -3.51 17.65
N TRP A 255 10.34 -3.85 18.91
CA TRP A 255 11.18 -3.47 20.05
C TRP A 255 12.52 -4.21 20.13
N LYS A 256 12.67 -5.34 19.41
CA LYS A 256 13.90 -6.15 19.46
C LYS A 256 15.11 -5.42 18.88
N GLU A 257 14.89 -4.47 17.97
CA GLU A 257 15.97 -3.73 17.31
C GLU A 257 16.36 -2.42 18.04
N LYS A 258 15.87 -2.19 19.27
CA LYS A 258 16.04 -0.95 20.08
C LYS A 258 15.47 0.33 19.42
N ARG A 259 15.25 0.34 18.10
CA ARG A 259 14.57 1.39 17.32
C ARG A 259 13.63 0.73 16.32
N ALA A 260 12.32 0.84 16.54
CA ALA A 260 11.32 0.31 15.61
C ALA A 260 11.24 1.13 14.31
N ILE A 261 11.49 2.44 14.40
CA ILE A 261 11.51 3.40 13.29
C ILE A 261 12.96 3.86 13.06
N PRO A 262 13.50 3.74 11.84
CA PRO A 262 14.85 4.22 11.50
C PRO A 262 14.97 5.75 11.47
N ASP A 263 16.20 6.26 11.59
CA ASP A 263 16.45 7.72 11.64
C ASP A 263 16.01 8.45 10.36
N GLU A 264 16.15 7.82 9.19
CA GLU A 264 15.67 8.37 7.90
C GLU A 264 14.15 8.58 7.90
N GLU A 265 13.39 7.60 8.41
CA GLU A 265 11.94 7.68 8.51
C GLU A 265 11.51 8.72 9.56
N TYR A 266 12.26 8.87 10.65
CA TYR A 266 12.03 9.94 11.62
C TYR A 266 12.27 11.34 11.03
N GLN A 267 13.35 11.54 10.28
CA GLN A 267 13.64 12.83 9.62
C GLN A 267 12.56 13.18 8.59
N TRP A 268 12.09 12.19 7.85
CA TRP A 268 10.93 12.34 6.98
C TRP A 268 9.69 12.75 7.79
N LEU A 269 9.38 12.05 8.88
CA LEU A 269 8.22 12.34 9.73
C LEU A 269 8.26 13.77 10.28
N GLU A 270 9.41 14.25 10.76
CA GLU A 270 9.55 15.62 11.23
C GLU A 270 9.22 16.65 10.13
N THR A 271 9.71 16.41 8.91
CA THR A 271 9.44 17.27 7.75
C THR A 271 7.96 17.23 7.36
N ASP A 272 7.36 16.04 7.34
CA ASP A 272 5.95 15.82 7.02
C ASP A 272 5.02 16.55 8.01
N LEU A 273 5.32 16.44 9.32
CA LEU A 273 4.55 17.13 10.37
C LEU A 273 4.70 18.65 10.34
N GLN A 274 5.80 19.20 9.82
CA GLN A 274 5.92 20.64 9.57
C GLN A 274 4.97 21.11 8.45
N HIS A 275 4.70 20.28 7.45
CA HIS A 275 3.72 20.58 6.40
C HIS A 275 2.26 20.36 6.84
N ALA A 276 2.04 19.63 7.94
CA ALA A 276 0.71 19.31 8.46
C ALA A 276 0.19 20.27 9.55
N GLN A 277 0.89 21.39 9.82
CA GLN A 277 0.51 22.33 10.87
C GLN A 277 -0.93 22.84 10.71
N GLY A 278 -1.70 22.85 11.80
CA GLY A 278 -3.10 23.28 11.83
C GLY A 278 -4.13 22.19 11.48
N LYS A 279 -3.70 21.01 11.03
CA LYS A 279 -4.57 19.85 10.79
C LYS A 279 -4.66 18.95 12.02
N ARG A 280 -5.67 18.10 12.08
CA ARG A 280 -5.69 16.98 13.03
C ARG A 280 -4.81 15.85 12.49
N ILE A 281 -3.83 15.42 13.26
CA ILE A 281 -2.86 14.40 12.85
C ILE A 281 -3.28 13.03 13.39
N PHE A 282 -3.29 12.03 12.52
CA PHE A 282 -3.44 10.62 12.86
C PHE A 282 -2.15 9.89 12.47
N VAL A 283 -1.46 9.32 13.45
CA VAL A 283 -0.28 8.50 13.22
C VAL A 283 -0.67 7.02 13.33
N ILE A 284 -0.42 6.27 12.27
CA ILE A 284 -0.73 4.85 12.13
C ILE A 284 0.60 4.10 12.18
N SER A 285 0.80 3.36 13.27
CA SER A 285 1.94 2.46 13.47
C SER A 285 1.45 1.14 14.04
N HIS A 286 2.02 0.03 13.60
CA HIS A 286 1.70 -1.29 14.14
C HIS A 286 2.25 -1.49 15.57
N ILE A 287 3.55 -1.25 15.75
CA ILE A 287 4.20 -1.36 17.06
C ILE A 287 3.99 -0.03 17.79
N PRO A 288 3.30 -0.04 18.95
CA PRO A 288 3.04 1.19 19.66
C PRO A 288 4.35 1.81 20.18
N PRO A 289 4.45 3.15 20.27
CA PRO A 289 5.64 3.83 20.77
C PRO A 289 5.97 3.37 22.20
N THR A 290 4.95 3.09 23.01
CA THR A 290 5.10 2.54 24.36
C THR A 290 4.44 1.17 24.45
N ASP A 291 5.14 0.16 24.97
CA ASP A 291 4.52 -1.13 25.28
C ASP A 291 3.60 -0.97 26.51
N PRO A 292 2.29 -1.21 26.39
CA PRO A 292 1.36 -0.99 27.49
C PRO A 292 1.41 -2.09 28.56
N ARG A 293 2.19 -3.16 28.36
CA ARG A 293 2.31 -4.26 29.33
C ARG A 293 3.24 -3.89 30.48
N SER A 294 2.88 -4.30 31.69
CA SER A 294 3.74 -4.16 32.88
C SER A 294 5.07 -4.91 32.67
N ASN A 295 6.19 -4.30 33.11
CA ASN A 295 7.55 -4.84 33.09
C ASN A 295 8.31 -4.80 31.75
N ILE A 296 7.92 -3.92 30.82
CA ILE A 296 8.66 -3.70 29.56
C ILE A 296 9.20 -2.27 29.52
N THR A 297 10.47 -2.12 29.16
CA THR A 297 11.11 -0.81 28.99
C THR A 297 10.42 -0.05 27.86
N PRO A 298 9.86 1.16 28.09
CA PRO A 298 9.26 1.98 27.03
C PRO A 298 10.28 2.30 25.93
N ASN A 299 9.85 2.50 24.67
CA ASN A 299 10.74 3.15 23.71
C ASN A 299 10.88 4.61 24.14
N THR A 300 12.03 4.97 24.68
CA THR A 300 12.40 6.36 24.86
C THR A 300 13.11 6.85 23.61
N TYR A 301 12.64 7.96 23.05
CA TYR A 301 13.40 8.70 22.03
C TYR A 301 14.80 9.03 22.56
N PRO A 302 15.87 8.90 21.77
CA PRO A 302 17.24 9.17 22.22
C PRO A 302 17.43 10.60 22.78
N GLU A 303 16.64 11.57 22.32
CA GLU A 303 16.86 12.99 22.60
C GLU A 303 16.03 13.56 23.76
N LEU A 304 14.93 12.92 24.14
CA LEU A 304 14.15 13.33 25.32
C LEU A 304 14.81 12.93 26.65
N GLY A 305 15.82 12.05 26.61
CA GLY A 305 16.61 11.67 27.78
C GLY A 305 17.68 12.68 28.20
N GLN A 306 17.97 13.69 27.37
CA GLN A 306 19.02 14.69 27.66
C GLN A 306 18.46 16.07 28.05
N THR A 307 17.22 16.40 27.70
CA THR A 307 16.63 17.72 27.96
C THR A 307 15.88 17.86 29.29
N GLN A 308 15.74 16.79 30.09
CA GLN A 308 15.11 16.86 31.43
C GLN A 308 16.09 16.94 32.61
N LYS A 309 17.37 17.27 32.39
CA LYS A 309 18.36 17.40 33.48
C LYS A 309 18.77 18.82 33.89
N THR A 310 18.09 19.85 33.40
CA THR A 310 18.26 21.21 33.95
C THR A 310 16.91 21.90 34.10
N SER A 311 16.25 21.60 35.20
CA SER A 311 15.19 22.42 35.79
C SER A 311 15.82 23.57 36.58
N PHE A 312 15.18 24.76 36.53
CA PHE A 312 15.25 25.89 37.46
C PHE A 312 16.62 26.36 37.96
#